data_AF-A0A7V9T8Z3-F1
#
_entry.id   AF-A0A7V9T8Z3-F1
#
_cell.length_a   1.000
_cell.length_b   1.000
_cell.length_c   1.000
_cell.angle_alpha   90.00
_cell.angle_beta   90.00
_cell.angle_gamma   90.00
#
_symmetry.space_group_name_H-M   'P 1'
#
loop_
_entity.id
_entity.type
_entity.pdbx_description
1 polymer ?
#
loop_
_entity_poly.entity_id
_entity_poly.type
_entity_poly.pdbx_seq_one_letter_code
_entity_poly.pdbx_strand_id
1 'polypeptide(L)' 'MTDQAAVSLLRWLRRQLRQPVPFREHLEAAVANDDPAEARRLIALVPFTDAQRRHVDGLIDRWEGSRGGG' A
#
# COMPACT_ATOMS: atom_id res chain seq x y z
N MET A 1 1.27 6.68 -14.48
CA MET A 1 0.40 7.63 -13.76
C MET A 1 0.07 6.95 -12.44
N THR A 2 0.57 7.42 -11.29
CA THR A 2 0.37 6.70 -10.02
C THR A 2 -1.10 6.77 -9.61
N ASP A 3 -1.70 5.61 -9.32
CA ASP A 3 -3.11 5.48 -8.99
C ASP A 3 -3.50 6.24 -7.70
N GLN A 4 -4.71 6.82 -7.66
CA GLN A 4 -5.19 7.60 -6.52
C GLN A 4 -5.30 6.75 -5.23
N ALA A 5 -5.57 5.45 -5.35
CA ALA A 5 -5.58 4.51 -4.23
C ALA A 5 -4.17 4.28 -3.69
N ALA A 6 -3.16 4.18 -4.56
CA ALA A 6 -1.75 4.03 -4.15
C ALA A 6 -1.26 5.27 -3.37
N VAL A 7 -1.62 6.48 -3.80
CA VAL A 7 -1.32 7.71 -3.06
C VAL A 7 -2.04 7.77 -1.71
N SER A 8 -3.29 7.29 -1.66
CA SER A 8 -4.08 7.23 -0.43
C SER A 8 -3.47 6.25 0.59
N LEU A 9 -2.99 5.10 0.09
CA LEU A 9 -2.27 4.10 0.88
C LEU A 9 -0.99 4.68 1.51
N LEU A 10 -0.14 5.34 0.73
CA LEU A 10 1.08 5.99 1.26
C LEU A 10 0.77 7.05 2.31
N ARG A 11 -0.26 7.88 2.08
CA ARG A 11 -0.65 8.92 3.04
C ARG A 11 -1.12 8.33 4.36
N TRP A 12 -1.91 7.26 4.30
CA TRP A 12 -2.36 6.55 5.50
C TRP A 12 -1.19 5.90 6.24
N LEU A 13 -0.31 5.19 5.53
CA LEU A 13 0.88 4.55 6.10
C LEU A 13 1.79 5.55 6.80
N ARG A 14 2.08 6.70 6.16
CA ARG A 14 2.88 7.79 6.75
C ARG A 14 2.26 8.35 8.04
N ARG A 15 0.94 8.29 8.19
CA ARG A 15 0.23 8.80 9.37
C ARG A 15 0.18 7.77 10.50
N GLN A 16 0.15 6.47 10.18
CA GLN A 16 0.08 5.38 11.15
C GLN A 16 1.45 4.91 11.63
N LEU A 17 2.46 4.87 10.75
CA LEU A 17 3.80 4.37 11.05
C LEU A 17 4.75 5.54 11.32
N ARG A 18 4.98 5.86 12.60
CA ARG A 18 5.96 6.89 13.03
C ARG A 18 7.40 6.35 13.24
N GLN A 19 7.70 5.07 12.95
CA GLN A 19 9.04 4.43 12.94
C GLN A 19 9.12 3.30 11.87
N PRO A 20 10.29 2.79 11.45
CA PRO A 20 11.38 3.40 10.70
C PRO A 20 11.44 2.97 9.20
N VAL A 21 12.38 3.60 8.51
CA VAL A 21 12.69 3.83 7.09
C VAL A 21 12.60 2.67 6.07
N PRO A 22 13.09 1.44 6.31
CA PRO A 22 13.26 0.45 5.23
C PRO A 22 11.93 -0.07 4.67
N PHE A 23 10.97 -0.33 5.56
CA PHE A 23 9.64 -0.78 5.16
C PHE A 23 8.91 0.26 4.32
N ARG A 24 9.07 1.53 4.71
CA ARG A 24 8.49 2.66 4.00
C ARG A 24 9.13 2.82 2.62
N GLU A 25 10.44 2.71 2.50
CA GLU A 25 11.16 2.81 1.22
C GLU A 25 10.70 1.71 0.25
N HIS A 26 10.57 0.46 0.72
CA HIS A 26 10.08 -0.64 -0.13
C HIS A 26 8.63 -0.41 -0.58
N LEU A 27 7.76 0.11 0.29
CA LEU A 27 6.39 0.46 -0.10
C LEU A 27 6.33 1.64 -1.06
N GLU A 28 7.17 2.66 -0.85
CA GLU A 28 7.30 3.78 -1.78
C GLU A 28 7.81 3.30 -3.14
N ALA A 29 8.76 2.36 -3.18
CA ALA A 29 9.25 1.72 -4.40
C ALA A 29 8.16 0.87 -5.08
N ALA A 30 7.38 0.08 -4.34
CA ALA A 30 6.26 -0.68 -4.89
C ALA A 30 5.22 0.25 -5.53
N VAL A 31 4.89 1.37 -4.88
CA VAL A 31 3.97 2.37 -5.46
C VAL A 31 4.57 3.08 -6.67
N ALA A 32 5.85 3.43 -6.64
CA ALA A 32 6.54 4.08 -7.75
C ALA A 32 6.66 3.18 -8.99
N ASN A 33 6.88 1.89 -8.80
CA ASN A 33 6.94 0.88 -9.87
C ASN A 33 5.56 0.43 -10.34
N ASP A 34 4.50 0.96 -9.73
CA ASP A 34 3.15 0.47 -9.93
C ASP A 34 3.15 -1.06 -9.66
N ASP A 35 3.29 -1.52 -8.42
CA ASP A 35 3.33 -2.94 -8.03
C ASP A 35 2.48 -3.23 -6.77
N PRO A 36 1.17 -3.47 -6.94
CA PRO A 36 0.26 -3.78 -5.84
C PRO A 36 0.52 -5.16 -5.21
N ALA A 37 1.08 -6.10 -5.98
CA ALA A 37 1.40 -7.43 -5.47
C ALA A 37 2.53 -7.35 -4.45
N GLU A 38 3.57 -6.58 -4.74
CA GLU A 38 4.66 -6.32 -3.79
C GLU A 38 4.18 -5.51 -2.58
N ALA A 39 3.32 -4.50 -2.79
CA ALA A 39 2.71 -3.78 -1.69
C ALA A 39 1.93 -4.71 -0.75
N ARG A 40 1.15 -5.68 -1.29
CA ARG A 40 0.41 -6.66 -0.48
C ARG A 40 1.35 -7.56 0.32
N ARG A 41 2.44 -8.03 -0.28
CA ARG A 41 3.46 -8.83 0.42
C ARG A 41 4.09 -8.06 1.58
N LEU A 42 4.49 -6.82 1.34
CA LEU A 42 5.09 -5.95 2.35
C LEU A 42 4.10 -5.72 3.51
N ILE A 43 2.86 -5.35 3.19
CA ILE A 43 1.83 -5.12 4.20
C ILE A 43 1.56 -6.37 5.03
N ALA A 44 1.58 -7.57 4.46
CA ALA A 44 1.43 -8.84 5.19
C ALA A 44 2.44 -9.04 6.33
N LEU A 45 3.62 -8.41 6.24
CA LEU A 45 4.69 -8.50 7.26
C LEU A 45 4.46 -7.55 8.45
N VAL A 46 3.51 -6.63 8.36
CA VAL A 46 3.23 -5.65 9.42
C VAL A 46 2.14 -6.18 10.35
N PRO A 47 2.34 -6.10 11.68
CA PRO A 47 1.34 -6.50 12.68
C PRO A 47 0.24 -5.43 12.81
N PHE A 48 -0.55 -5.24 11.76
CA PHE A 48 -1.75 -4.42 11.78
C PHE A 48 -2.86 -5.08 12.60
N THR A 49 -3.72 -4.26 13.21
CA THR A 49 -5.02 -4.73 13.69
C THR A 49 -5.89 -5.19 12.51
N ASP A 50 -6.87 -6.05 12.73
CA ASP A 50 -7.76 -6.54 11.67
C ASP A 50 -8.48 -5.41 10.92
N ALA A 51 -8.86 -4.35 11.63
CA ALA A 51 -9.50 -3.18 11.03
C ALA A 51 -8.54 -2.42 10.09
N GLN A 52 -7.29 -2.25 10.51
CA GLN A 52 -6.25 -1.63 9.69
C GLN A 52 -5.91 -2.49 8.48
N ARG A 53 -5.81 -3.81 8.66
CA ARG A 53 -5.55 -4.77 7.58
C ARG A 53 -6.64 -4.72 6.51
N ARG A 54 -7.91 -4.84 6.90
CA ARG A 54 -9.05 -4.74 5.97
C ARG A 54 -9.06 -3.42 5.19
N HIS A 55 -8.73 -2.32 5.84
CA HIS A 55 -8.67 -1.01 5.17
C HIS A 55 -7.58 -0.97 4.10
N VAL A 56 -6.38 -1.45 4.43
CA VAL A 56 -5.23 -1.45 3.53
C VAL A 56 -5.43 -2.42 2.37
N ASP A 57 -5.94 -3.63 2.64
CA ASP A 57 -6.21 -4.61 1.60
C ASP A 57 -7.22 -4.06 0.58
N GLY A 58 -8.29 -3.37 1.04
CA GLY A 58 -9.24 -2.72 0.14
C GLY A 58 -8.66 -1.58 -0.71
N LEU A 59 -7.61 -0.89 -0.24
CA LEU A 59 -6.89 0.09 -1.06
C LEU A 59 -6.06 -0.59 -2.17
N ILE A 60 -5.44 -1.73 -1.85
CA ILE A 60 -4.67 -2.52 -2.83
C ILE A 60 -5.61 -3.16 -3.86
N ASP A 61 -6.73 -3.76 -3.44
CA ASP A 61 -7.72 -4.37 -4.34
C ASP A 61 -8.22 -3.36 -5.37
N ARG A 62 -8.48 -2.12 -4.92
CA ARG A 62 -8.91 -1.02 -5.80
C ARG A 62 -7.82 -0.63 -6.79
N TRP A 63 -6.58 -0.57 -6.33
CA TRP A 63 -5.42 -0.27 -7.17
C TRP A 63 -5.17 -1.38 -8.21
N GLU A 64 -5.37 -2.65 -7.88
CA GLU A 64 -5.34 -3.74 -8.85
C GLU A 64 -6.48 -3.64 -9.87
N GLY A 65 -7.68 -3.32 -9.40
CA GLY A 65 -8.86 -3.14 -10.25
C GLY A 65 -8.74 -2.00 -11.25
N SER A 66 -8.06 -0.89 -10.90
CA SER A 66 -7.84 0.22 -11.84
C SER A 66 -6.83 -0.12 -12.95
N ARG A 67 -6.06 -1.20 -12.79
CA ARG A 67 -5.04 -1.64 -13.76
C ARG A 67 -5.50 -2.73 -14.69
N GLY A 68 -6.43 -3.57 -14.23
CA GLY A 68 -7.11 -4.55 -15.08
C GLY A 68 -8.18 -3.95 -16.00
N GLY A 69 -8.46 -2.64 -15.89
CA GLY A 69 -9.50 -1.93 -16.65
C GLY A 69 -8.97 -0.96 -17.72
N GLY A 70 -7.80 -1.25 -18.31
CA GLY A 70 -7.21 -0.49 -19.43
C GLY A 70 -7.50 -1.12 -20.79
#